data_AF-A0A0Q6S646-F1
#
_entry.id   AF-A0A0Q6S646-F1
#
_cell.length_a   1.000
_cell.length_b   1.000
_cell.length_c   1.000
_cell.angle_alpha   90.00
_cell.angle_beta   90.00
_cell.angle_gamma   90.00
#
_symmetry.space_group_name_H-M   'P 1'
#
loop_
_entity.id
_entity.type
_entity.pdbx_description
1 polymer ?
#
loop_
_entity_poly.entity_id
_entity_poly.type
_entity_poly.pdbx_seq_one_letter_code
_entity_poly.pdbx_strand_id
1 'polypeptide(L)' 'MDWYPIEALEAGKLAVLHFENQGEQRWVGYIHGDGICHWPENVSGRRPDGWQDLSALFATLPKSAKQIVSASL' A
#
# COMPACT_ATOMS: atom_id res chain seq x y z
N MET A 1 -7.63 12.25 4.11
CA MET A 1 -7.05 10.91 3.93
C MET A 1 -5.96 10.81 4.96
N ASP A 2 -6.17 10.00 5.98
CA ASP A 2 -5.38 10.05 7.21
C ASP A 2 -4.20 9.09 7.12
N TRP A 3 -3.12 9.45 7.82
CA TRP A 3 -1.96 8.57 8.02
C TRP A 3 -2.18 7.76 9.28
N TYR A 4 -1.97 6.46 9.16
CA TYR A 4 -2.09 5.50 10.25
C TYR A 4 -0.71 5.01 10.68
N PRO A 5 -0.53 4.68 11.97
CA PRO A 5 0.70 4.04 12.43
C PRO A 5 0.88 2.67 11.78
N ILE A 6 2.11 2.25 11.55
CA ILE A 6 2.40 0.97 10.86
C ILE A 6 1.86 -0.25 11.63
N GLU A 7 1.71 -0.14 12.95
CA GLU A 7 1.13 -1.17 13.81
C GLU A 7 -0.35 -1.44 13.51
N ALA A 8 -1.06 -0.49 12.90
CA ALA A 8 -2.45 -0.63 12.49
C ALA A 8 -2.61 -1.19 11.08
N LEU A 9 -1.52 -1.58 10.42
CA LEU A 9 -1.54 -2.10 9.05
C LEU A 9 -2.23 -3.47 9.00
N GLU A 10 -3.28 -3.58 8.18
CA GLU A 10 -4.04 -4.82 8.00
C GLU A 10 -3.63 -5.55 6.72
N ALA A 11 -3.62 -6.87 6.79
CA ALA A 11 -3.41 -7.74 5.63
C ALA A 11 -4.49 -7.55 4.55
N GLY A 12 -4.12 -7.75 3.29
CA GLY A 12 -5.03 -7.67 2.15
C GLY A 12 -5.38 -6.25 1.68
N LYS A 13 -4.66 -5.22 2.17
CA LYS A 13 -4.86 -3.83 1.76
C LYS A 13 -3.81 -3.35 0.76
N LEU A 14 -4.19 -2.37 -0.04
CA LEU A 14 -3.25 -1.57 -0.81
C LEU A 14 -2.96 -0.29 -0.03
N ALA A 15 -1.68 -0.03 0.26
CA ALA A 15 -1.27 1.07 1.10
C ALA A 15 -0.17 1.91 0.46
N VAL A 16 -0.19 3.22 0.69
CA VAL A 16 1.00 4.08 0.58
C VAL A 16 1.74 3.99 1.89
N LEU A 17 3.05 3.80 1.84
CA LEU A 17 3.92 3.84 2.99
C LEU A 17 4.72 5.13 3.06
N HIS A 18 4.96 5.54 4.29
CA HIS A 18 5.92 6.56 4.65
C HIS A 18 7.13 5.92 5.34
N PHE A 19 8.31 6.46 5.05
CA PHE A 19 9.56 6.05 5.68
C PHE A 19 10.28 7.31 6.17
N GLU A 20 10.59 7.33 7.45
CA GLU A 20 11.42 8.37 8.04
C GLU A 20 12.76 8.48 7.32
N ASN A 21 13.25 9.71 7.13
CA ASN A 21 14.54 10.04 6.52
C ASN A 21 14.71 9.74 5.02
N GLN A 22 13.62 9.58 4.25
CA GLN A 22 13.67 9.35 2.79
C GLN A 22 13.13 10.52 1.93
N GLY A 23 13.34 11.77 2.38
CA GLY A 23 13.11 12.95 1.53
C GLY A 23 11.78 12.94 0.77
N GLU A 24 10.67 12.79 1.51
CA GLU A 24 9.30 12.74 0.97
C GLU A 24 8.98 11.58 0.01
N GLN A 25 9.86 10.59 -0.15
CA GLN A 25 9.58 9.43 -1.00
C GLN A 25 8.50 8.55 -0.36
N ARG A 26 7.39 8.41 -1.07
CA ARG A 26 6.23 7.59 -0.71
C ARG A 26 6.17 6.39 -1.62
N TRP A 27 6.01 5.20 -1.05
CA TRP A 27 6.04 3.94 -1.79
C TRP A 27 4.68 3.26 -1.73
N VAL A 28 4.18 2.77 -2.86
CA VAL A 28 2.95 1.99 -2.90
C VAL A 28 3.31 0.52 -2.74
N GLY A 29 2.64 -0.19 -1.85
CA GLY A 29 2.80 -1.63 -1.70
C GLY A 29 1.50 -2.34 -1.35
N TYR A 30 1.52 -3.66 -1.55
CA TYR A 30 0.40 -4.56 -1.26
C TYR A 30 0.78 -5.47 -0.09
N ILE A 31 -0.11 -5.55 0.91
CA ILE A 31 0.05 -6.50 2.00
C ILE A 31 -0.70 -7.77 1.61
N HIS A 32 0.05 -8.86 1.47
CA HIS A 32 -0.54 -10.16 1.17
C HIS A 32 -1.40 -10.65 2.34
N GLY A 33 -2.26 -11.64 2.08
CA GLY A 33 -3.18 -12.18 3.09
C GLY A 33 -2.49 -12.88 4.27
N ASP A 34 -1.20 -13.19 4.15
CA ASP A 34 -0.35 -13.72 5.23
C ASP A 34 0.29 -12.62 6.10
N GLY A 35 0.01 -11.35 5.80
CA GLY A 35 0.59 -10.20 6.48
C GLY A 35 2.00 -9.85 6.02
N ILE A 36 2.57 -10.58 5.05
CA ILE A 36 3.85 -10.26 4.45
C ILE A 36 3.63 -9.14 3.44
N CYS A 37 4.44 -8.11 3.56
CA CYS A 37 4.39 -6.99 2.65
C CYS A 37 5.45 -7.15 1.57
N HIS A 38 5.02 -7.10 0.31
CA HIS A 38 5.92 -7.13 -0.83
C HIS A 38 6.24 -5.69 -1.24
N TRP A 39 7.46 -5.25 -0.92
CA TRP A 39 7.94 -3.91 -1.23
C TRP A 39 8.91 -3.92 -2.41
N PRO A 40 9.07 -2.80 -3.14
CA PRO A 40 10.16 -2.67 -4.10
C PRO A 40 11.53 -2.79 -3.40
N GLU A 41 12.51 -3.36 -4.10
CA GLU A 41 13.79 -3.82 -3.54
C GLU A 41 14.56 -2.73 -2.77
N ASN A 42 14.45 -1.48 -3.21
CA ASN A 42 15.09 -0.31 -2.64
C ASN A 42 14.59 0.07 -1.23
N VAL A 43 13.44 -0.44 -0.80
CA VAL A 43 12.92 -0.29 0.57
C VAL A 43 12.71 -1.65 1.27
N SER A 44 13.09 -2.75 0.61
CA SER A 44 13.03 -4.09 1.19
C SER A 44 13.94 -4.19 2.43
N GLY A 45 13.44 -4.85 3.48
CA GLY A 45 14.13 -4.96 4.78
C GLY A 45 14.03 -3.72 5.68
N ARG A 46 13.36 -2.65 5.24
CA ARG A 46 13.11 -1.46 6.08
C ARG A 46 11.71 -1.48 6.67
N ARG A 47 11.57 -0.91 7.86
CA ARG A 47 10.28 -0.74 8.52
C ARG A 47 9.73 0.67 8.22
N PRO A 48 8.58 0.80 7.54
CA PRO A 48 7.88 2.07 7.41
C PRO A 48 7.35 2.55 8.77
N ASP A 49 7.19 3.85 8.94
CA ASP A 49 6.71 4.49 10.18
C ASP A 49 5.19 4.74 10.16
N GLY A 50 4.60 4.77 8.97
CA GLY A 50 3.20 5.03 8.76
C GLY A 50 2.72 4.59 7.39
N TRP A 51 1.41 4.52 7.26
CA TRP A 51 0.76 4.11 6.03
C TRP A 51 -0.55 4.85 5.79
N GLN A 52 -1.04 4.80 4.57
CA GLN A 52 -2.31 5.36 4.16
C GLN A 52 -3.05 4.36 3.28
N ASP A 53 -4.32 4.13 3.60
CA ASP A 53 -5.19 3.22 2.83
C ASP A 53 -5.55 3.83 1.46
N LEU A 54 -5.19 3.11 0.39
CA LEU A 54 -5.57 3.49 -0.98
C LEU A 54 -6.88 2.86 -1.43
N SER A 55 -7.47 1.93 -0.67
CA SER A 55 -8.68 1.21 -1.06
C SER A 55 -9.83 2.17 -1.39
N ALA A 56 -9.88 3.32 -0.72
CA ALA A 56 -10.85 4.39 -1.00
C ALA A 56 -10.70 5.00 -2.41
N LEU A 57 -9.49 5.09 -2.97
CA LEU A 57 -9.28 5.57 -4.35
C LEU A 57 -9.87 4.59 -5.37
N PHE A 58 -9.80 3.29 -5.08
CA PHE A 58 -10.37 2.26 -5.95
C PHE A 58 -11.88 2.09 -5.74
N ALA A 59 -12.41 2.48 -4.58
CA ALA A 59 -13.85 2.45 -4.32
C ALA A 59 -14.62 3.30 -5.34
N THR A 60 -14.08 4.47 -5.71
CA THR A 60 -14.69 5.43 -6.65
C THR A 60 -14.41 5.13 -8.13
N LEU A 61 -13.54 4.16 -8.44
CA LEU A 61 -13.27 3.79 -9.82
C LEU A 61 -14.50 3.12 -10.47
N PRO A 62 -14.83 3.50 -11.72
CA PRO A 62 -15.88 2.83 -12.47
C PRO A 62 -15.57 1.34 -12.63
N LYS A 63 -16.61 0.49 -12.66
CA LYS A 63 -16.45 -0.98 -12.76
C LYS A 63 -15.57 -1.42 -13.94
N SER A 64 -15.59 -0.67 -15.04
CA SER A 64 -14.74 -0.89 -16.21
C SER A 64 -13.24 -0.77 -15.91
N ALA A 65 -12.84 0.12 -15.00
CA ALA A 65 -11.44 0.28 -14.60
C ALA A 65 -10.99 -0.84 -13.62
N LYS A 66 -11.90 -1.37 -12.80
CA LYS A 66 -11.62 -2.50 -11.88
C LYS A 66 -11.31 -3.79 -12.64
N GLN A 67 -11.88 -3.97 -13.83
CA GLN A 67 -11.79 -5.20 -14.62
C GLN A 67 -10.42 -5.40 -15.31
N ILE A 68 -9.70 -4.31 -15.59
CA ILE A 68 -8.36 -4.36 -16.22
C ILE A 68 -7.33 -4.97 -15.26
N VAL A 69 -7.46 -4.72 -13.95
CA VAL A 69 -6.50 -5.18 -12.93
C VAL A 69 -6.58 -6.69 -12.70
N SER A 70 -7.77 -7.29 -12.84
CA SER A 70 -7.98 -8.72 -12.66
C SER A 70 -7.62 -9.57 -13.88
N ALA A 71 -7.44 -8.97 -15.06
CA ALA A 71 -7.12 -9.69 -16.29
C ALA A 71 -5.61 -9.84 -16.55
N SER A 72 -4.77 -9.33 -15.65
CA SER A 72 -3.29 -9.36 -15.77
C SER A 72 -2.59 -10.20 -14.68
N LEU A 73 -3.34 -11.05 -13.98
CA LEU A 73 -2.82 -12.04 -13.01
C LEU A 73 -2.93 -13.44 -13.59
#